data_AF-A0AAV7H6X0-F1
#
_entry.id   AF-A0AAV7H6X0-F1
#
_cell.length_a   1.000
_cell.length_b   1.000
_cell.length_c   1.000
_cell.angle_alpha   90.00
_cell.angle_beta   90.00
_cell.angle_gamma   90.00
#
_symmetry.space_group_name_H-M   'P 1'
#
loop_
_entity.id
_entity.type
_entity.pdbx_description
1 polymer ?
#
loop_
_entity_poly.entity_id
_entity_poly.type
_entity_poly.pdbx_seq_one_letter_code
_entity_poly.pdbx_strand_id
1 'polypeptide(L)'
;MRQLVQVHAHMIVTGRISDNYAASRVLSFAALHPSGYLPHALALFSSCPSPNSFMYNTLIRALAASPYPSRALLLYPKCSSKALPRPPHLPFPPQSRRH
;
A
#
# COMPACT_ATOMS: atom_id res chain seq x y z
N MET A 1 -1.70 4.95 -20.79
CA MET A 1 -0.62 3.95 -20.63
C MET A 1 0.80 4.49 -20.87
N ARG A 2 1.15 5.04 -22.05
CA ARG A 2 2.53 5.50 -22.34
C ARG A 2 3.09 6.50 -21.32
N GLN A 3 2.30 7.51 -20.96
CA GLN A 3 2.69 8.51 -19.97
C GLN A 3 2.96 7.91 -18.59
N LEU A 4 2.17 6.92 -18.18
CA LEU A 4 2.31 6.30 -16.86
C LEU A 4 3.59 5.48 -16.75
N VAL A 5 3.91 4.73 -17.82
CA VAL A 5 5.17 3.98 -17.94
C VAL A 5 6.36 4.93 -18.01
N GLN A 6 6.25 6.05 -18.75
CA GLN A 6 7.30 7.07 -18.80
C GLN A 6 7.56 7.71 -17.44
N VAL A 7 6.51 8.08 -16.71
CA VAL A 7 6.63 8.63 -15.36
C VAL A 7 7.24 7.60 -14.41
N HIS A 8 6.81 6.33 -14.47
CA HIS A 8 7.36 5.27 -13.64
C HIS A 8 8.85 5.03 -13.95
N ALA A 9 9.23 4.92 -15.23
CA ALA A 9 10.62 4.80 -15.65
C ALA A 9 11.46 6.00 -15.20
N HIS A 10 10.92 7.21 -15.32
CA HIS A 10 11.59 8.42 -14.86
C HIS A 10 11.76 8.44 -13.33
N MET A 11 10.77 7.99 -12.56
CA MET A 11 10.87 7.86 -11.10
C MET A 11 11.94 6.84 -10.67
N ILE A 12 12.10 5.74 -11.42
CA ILE A 12 13.16 4.76 -11.19
C ILE A 12 14.52 5.39 -11.48
N VAL A 13 14.69 5.97 -12.67
CA VAL A 13 15.98 6.54 -13.12
C VAL A 13 16.43 7.69 -12.23
N THR A 14 15.50 8.52 -11.74
CA THR A 14 15.81 9.66 -10.86
C THR A 14 15.91 9.28 -9.37
N GLY A 15 15.68 8.02 -9.00
CA GLY A 15 15.61 7.58 -7.60
C GLY A 15 14.40 8.12 -6.82
N ARG A 16 13.52 8.89 -7.47
CA ARG A 16 12.30 9.45 -6.87
C ARG A 16 11.23 8.41 -6.56
N ILE A 17 11.42 7.16 -6.94
CA ILE A 17 10.56 6.06 -6.49
C ILE A 17 10.63 5.86 -4.96
N SER A 18 11.68 6.35 -4.29
CA SER A 18 11.74 6.40 -2.83
C SER A 18 10.84 7.48 -2.21
N ASP A 19 10.36 8.44 -3.01
CA ASP A 19 9.38 9.44 -2.56
C ASP A 19 7.98 8.83 -2.62
N ASN A 20 7.54 8.35 -1.46
CA ASN A 20 6.22 7.76 -1.25
C ASN A 20 5.08 8.68 -1.70
N TYR A 21 5.26 10.01 -1.61
CA TYR A 21 4.22 10.95 -2.02
C TYR A 21 4.04 10.92 -3.54
N ALA A 22 5.13 11.10 -4.30
CA ALA A 22 5.11 11.07 -5.76
C ALA A 22 4.63 9.70 -6.29
N ALA A 23 5.18 8.61 -5.75
CA ALA A 23 4.78 7.26 -6.14
C ALA A 23 3.30 6.97 -5.84
N SER A 24 2.75 7.49 -4.73
CA SER A 24 1.35 7.28 -4.37
C SER A 24 0.37 7.98 -5.32
N ARG A 25 0.74 9.14 -5.85
CA ARG A 25 -0.06 9.87 -6.86
C ARG A 25 -0.11 9.11 -8.17
N VAL A 26 1.01 8.60 -8.64
CA VAL A 26 1.08 7.81 -9.88
C VAL A 26 0.33 6.49 -9.72
N LEU A 27 0.48 5.83 -8.57
CA LEU A 27 -0.26 4.61 -8.23
C LEU A 27 -1.78 4.87 -8.19
N SER A 28 -2.21 5.97 -7.57
CA SER A 28 -3.62 6.34 -7.49
C SER A 28 -4.23 6.56 -8.86
N PHE A 29 -3.50 7.25 -9.75
CA PHE A 29 -3.91 7.39 -11.15
C PHE A 29 -3.94 6.04 -11.88
N ALA A 30 -2.94 5.18 -11.69
CA ALA A 30 -2.88 3.86 -12.33
C ALA A 30 -4.01 2.92 -11.87
N ALA A 31 -4.46 3.05 -10.62
CA ALA A 31 -5.39 2.13 -9.98
C ALA A 31 -6.86 2.60 -10.07
N LEU A 32 -7.12 3.92 -9.98
CA LEU A 32 -8.49 4.47 -9.94
C LEU A 32 -8.98 5.01 -11.28
N HIS A 33 -8.08 5.35 -12.21
CA HIS A 33 -8.49 5.94 -13.48
C HIS A 33 -9.06 4.86 -14.42
N PRO A 34 -10.14 5.14 -15.19
CA PRO A 34 -10.73 4.17 -16.11
C PRO A 34 -9.79 3.74 -17.25
N SER A 35 -8.79 4.56 -17.60
CA SER A 35 -7.69 4.20 -18.52
C SER A 35 -6.41 3.73 -17.81
N GLY A 36 -6.50 3.50 -16.50
CA GLY A 36 -5.45 2.94 -15.67
C GLY A 36 -5.28 1.43 -15.88
N TYR A 37 -4.16 0.89 -15.40
CA TYR A 37 -3.87 -0.54 -15.51
C TYR A 37 -3.41 -1.04 -14.14
N LEU A 38 -4.32 -1.75 -13.47
CA LEU A 38 -4.12 -2.28 -12.13
C LEU A 38 -2.86 -3.16 -11.98
N PRO A 39 -2.50 -4.02 -12.96
CA PRO A 39 -1.25 -4.78 -12.88
C PRO A 39 0.00 -3.88 -12.89
N HIS A 40 -0.04 -2.72 -13.56
CA HIS A 40 1.07 -1.77 -13.51
C HIS A 40 1.15 -1.04 -12.18
N ALA A 41 0.01 -0.72 -11.56
CA ALA A 41 -0.03 -0.17 -10.21
C ALA A 41 0.60 -1.14 -9.19
N LEU A 42 0.36 -2.44 -9.34
CA LEU A 42 0.98 -3.50 -8.53
C LEU A 42 2.49 -3.61 -8.76
N ALA A 43 2.93 -3.53 -10.02
CA ALA A 43 4.35 -3.53 -10.34
C ALA A 43 5.08 -2.32 -9.71
N LEU A 44 4.51 -1.12 -9.84
CA LEU A 44 5.04 0.09 -9.22
C LEU A 44 5.09 -0.02 -7.70
N PHE A 45 4.03 -0.57 -7.10
CA PHE A 45 4.00 -0.86 -5.66
C PHE A 45 5.12 -1.82 -5.23
N SER A 46 5.41 -2.85 -6.02
CA SER A 46 6.50 -3.80 -5.73
C SER A 46 7.90 -3.20 -5.87
N SER A 47 8.06 -2.20 -6.73
CA SER A 47 9.30 -1.45 -6.90
C SER A 47 9.52 -0.39 -5.81
N CYS A 48 8.52 -0.11 -4.98
CA CYS A 48 8.59 0.87 -3.92
C CYS A 48 9.09 0.19 -2.62
N PRO A 49 10.28 0.53 -2.10
CA PRO A 49 10.85 -0.13 -0.93
C PRO A 49 10.09 0.13 0.38
N SER A 50 9.32 1.24 0.46
CA SER A 50 8.56 1.62 1.64
C SER A 50 7.13 2.07 1.30
N PRO A 51 6.22 1.16 0.92
CA PRO A 51 4.86 1.55 0.57
C PRO A 51 4.11 2.18 1.75
N ASN A 52 3.37 3.26 1.48
CA ASN A 52 2.59 3.98 2.49
C ASN A 52 1.17 3.37 2.67
N SER A 53 0.49 3.69 3.78
CA SER A 53 -0.88 3.21 4.04
C SER A 53 -1.90 3.69 3.00
N PHE A 54 -1.67 4.84 2.36
CA PHE A 54 -2.54 5.36 1.31
C PHE A 54 -2.48 4.50 0.03
N MET A 55 -1.30 3.99 -0.35
CA MET A 55 -1.10 3.09 -1.48
C MET A 55 -1.82 1.76 -1.27
N TYR A 56 -1.73 1.20 -0.05
CA TYR A 56 -2.49 0.01 0.33
C TYR A 56 -3.99 0.24 0.21
N ASN A 57 -4.51 1.30 0.84
CA ASN A 57 -5.94 1.62 0.79
C ASN A 57 -6.41 1.83 -0.65
N THR A 58 -5.59 2.46 -1.49
CA THR A 58 -5.91 2.70 -2.89
C THR A 58 -5.93 1.41 -3.71
N LEU A 59 -4.94 0.52 -3.54
CA LEU A 59 -4.91 -0.78 -4.21
C LEU A 59 -6.06 -1.68 -3.76
N ILE A 60 -6.37 -1.73 -2.47
CA ILE A 60 -7.48 -2.53 -1.94
C ILE A 60 -8.80 -2.06 -2.55
N ARG A 61 -9.05 -0.73 -2.58
CA ARG A 61 -10.25 -0.17 -3.21
C ARG A 61 -10.33 -0.47 -4.70
N ALA A 62 -9.22 -0.33 -5.43
CA ALA A 62 -9.17 -0.60 -6.85
C ALA A 62 -9.34 -2.09 -7.19
N LEU A 63 -8.77 -2.99 -6.38
CA LEU A 63 -8.93 -4.44 -6.52
C LEU A 63 -10.33 -4.91 -6.10
N ALA A 64 -10.96 -4.27 -5.11
CA ALA A 64 -12.35 -4.53 -4.74
C ALA A 64 -13.34 -4.12 -5.85
N ALA A 65 -13.02 -3.06 -6.60
CA ALA A 65 -13.78 -2.66 -7.79
C ALA A 65 -13.43 -3.49 -9.05
N SER A 66 -12.40 -4.32 -8.99
CA SER A 66 -11.92 -5.16 -10.09
C SER A 66 -12.47 -6.59 -9.95
N PRO A 67 -12.60 -7.36 -11.05
CA PRO A 67 -12.99 -8.78 -10.99
C PRO A 67 -12.00 -9.71 -10.25
N TYR A 68 -10.87 -9.18 -9.74
CA TYR A 68 -9.84 -9.95 -9.03
C TYR A 68 -9.67 -9.54 -7.56
N PRO A 69 -10.71 -9.66 -6.71
CA PRO A 69 -10.65 -9.26 -5.31
C PRO A 69 -9.68 -10.12 -4.48
N SER A 70 -9.39 -11.36 -4.91
CA SER A 70 -8.45 -12.28 -4.25
C SER A 70 -7.03 -11.72 -4.16
N ARG A 71 -6.60 -10.90 -5.14
CA ARG A 71 -5.30 -10.21 -5.08
C ARG A 71 -5.26 -9.10 -4.03
N ALA A 72 -6.40 -8.52 -3.62
CA ALA A 72 -6.47 -7.55 -2.54
C ALA A 72 -6.13 -8.19 -1.19
N LEU A 73 -6.62 -9.42 -0.97
CA LEU A 73 -6.40 -10.17 0.26
C LEU A 73 -4.93 -10.55 0.46
N LEU A 74 -4.17 -10.75 -0.62
CA LEU A 74 -2.72 -11.00 -0.57
C LEU A 74 -1.90 -9.75 -0.16
N LEU A 75 -2.42 -8.55 -0.37
CA LEU A 75 -1.77 -7.29 0.03
C LEU A 75 -2.06 -6.93 1.49
N TYR A 76 -3.24 -7.29 2.00
CA TYR A 76 -3.66 -7.00 3.38
C TYR A 76 -2.67 -7.43 4.48
N PRO A 77 -2.10 -8.66 4.49
CA PRO A 77 -1.22 -9.10 5.58
C PRO A 77 0.09 -8.31 5.70
N LYS A 78 0.60 -7.71 4.61
CA LYS A 78 1.80 -6.86 4.66
C LYS A 78 1.56 -5.48 5.29
N CYS A 79 0.30 -5.02 5.34
CA CYS A 79 -0.06 -3.77 6.01
C CYS A 79 -0.18 -3.99 7.53
N SER A 80 -0.62 -5.18 7.95
CA SER A 80 -0.80 -5.54 9.36
C SER A 80 0.53 -5.84 10.07
N SER A 81 1.59 -6.23 9.35
CA SER A 81 2.90 -6.53 9.95
C SER A 81 3.73 -5.28 10.30
N LYS A 82 3.37 -4.09 9.79
CA LYS A 82 4.01 -2.81 10.16
C LYS A 82 3.19 -1.99 11.16
N ALA A 83 1.94 -2.38 11.40
CA ALA A 83 1.00 -1.63 12.23
C ALA A 83 0.74 -2.34 13.55
N LEU A 84 1.77 -2.47 14.40
CA LEU A 84 1.57 -2.41 15.84
C LEU A 84 2.96 -2.21 16.48
N PRO A 85 3.33 -0.98 16.87
CA PRO A 85 4.14 -0.86 18.07
C PRO A 85 3.31 -1.56 19.15
N ARG A 86 3.85 -2.63 19.76
CA ARG A 86 3.28 -3.16 21.00
C ARG A 86 2.91 -1.96 21.88
N PRO A 87 1.66 -1.85 22.37
CA PRO A 87 1.38 -0.82 23.36
C PRO A 87 2.40 -1.03 24.49
N PRO A 88 3.17 0.00 24.87
CA PRO A 88 4.09 -0.12 25.97
C PRO A 88 3.23 -0.45 27.18
N HIS A 89 3.34 -1.69 27.68
CA HIS A 89 3.01 -2.07 29.04
C HIS A 89 1.66 -1.51 29.55
N LEU A 90 0.57 -2.20 29.20
CA LEU A 90 -0.56 -2.24 30.13
C LEU A 90 -0.02 -2.89 31.42
N PRO A 91 0.01 -2.16 32.56
CA PRO A 91 0.28 -2.81 33.83
C PRO A 91 -0.86 -3.81 34.04
N PHE A 92 -0.50 -5.08 34.27
CA PHE A 92 -1.43 -6.10 34.72
C PHE A 92 -2.33 -5.50 35.83
N PRO A 93 -3.67 -5.64 35.75
CA PRO A 93 -4.50 -5.22 36.86
C PRO A 93 -4.08 -6.04 38.10
N PRO A 94 -3.91 -5.40 39.26
CA PRO A 94 -3.57 -6.12 40.48
C PRO A 94 -4.67 -7.15 40.73
N GLN A 95 -4.28 -8.42 40.90
CA GLN A 95 -5.16 -9.45 41.39
C GLN A 95 -5.62 -9.06 42.79
N SER A 96 -6.75 -8.36 42.87
CA SER A 96 -7.49 -8.14 44.09
C SER A 96 -8.79 -8.92 43.97
N ARG A 97 -8.80 -10.13 44.53
CA ARG A 97 -9.67 -10.48 45.66
C ARG A 97 -9.69 -11.98 45.94
N ARG A 98 -9.35 -12.29 47.19
CA ARG A 98 -10.20 -13.01 48.17
C ARG A 98 -10.94 -14.25 47.65
N HIS A 99 -10.58 -15.43 48.16
CA HIS A 99 -11.16 -15.96 49.39
C HIS A 99 -10.25 -17.05 49.98
#